data_AF-G2M2C4-F1
#
_entry.id   AF-G2M2C4-F1
#
_cell.length_a   1.000
_cell.length_b   1.000
_cell.length_c   1.000
_cell.angle_alpha   90.00
_cell.angle_beta   90.00
_cell.angle_gamma   90.00
#
_symmetry.space_group_name_H-M   'P 1'
#
loop_
_entity.id
_entity.type
_entity.pdbx_description
1 polymer ?
#
loop_
_entity_poly.entity_id
_entity_poly.type
_entity_poly.pdbx_seq_one_letter_code
_entity_poly.pdbx_strand_id
1 'polypeptide(L)'
;MTGRAVYGKDIEITPKVNLSEMKSYGKLLWADWPAELGIKPPCPLAGDAFISVSEAEVNADFKPPCHSLKRSAKLPPGKVYLASYVVPVRNSSWTVYENIPIGNGTDFLKTGGIQGGKVTNLTAVCSCGSEGLIEALKASIQAAGFEEVPLWRTPRENDCFKPLMAGLYRKGSRYLYVEVAEVKGRGLLRIFMAMGKEETLKPYVEVFSAG
;
A
#
# COMPACT_ATOMS: atom_id res chain seq x y z
N MET A 1 13.42 -18.53 12.63
CA MET A 1 12.21 -18.01 13.30
C MET A 1 11.70 -16.84 12.47
N THR A 2 10.49 -16.96 11.92
CA THR A 2 9.82 -15.89 11.17
C THR A 2 9.40 -14.78 12.14
N GLY A 3 9.65 -13.53 11.76
CA GLY A 3 9.32 -12.36 12.57
C GLY A 3 7.81 -12.22 12.78
N ARG A 4 7.43 -11.42 13.79
CA ARG A 4 6.06 -10.94 13.95
C ARG A 4 5.76 -9.99 12.78
N ALA A 5 4.55 -10.04 12.24
CA ALA A 5 4.17 -9.30 11.04
C ALA A 5 3.36 -8.04 11.36
N VAL A 6 3.37 -7.09 10.43
CA VAL A 6 2.53 -5.89 10.47
C VAL A 6 1.77 -5.78 9.16
N TYR A 7 0.50 -5.43 9.28
CA TYR A 7 -0.50 -5.53 8.23
C TYR A 7 -1.11 -4.16 7.94
N GLY A 8 -0.91 -3.65 6.74
CA GLY A 8 -1.87 -2.79 6.06
C GLY A 8 -2.91 -3.66 5.34
N LYS A 9 -4.10 -3.12 5.12
CA LYS A 9 -5.32 -3.78 4.67
C LYS A 9 -5.15 -4.86 3.58
N ASP A 10 -4.15 -4.72 2.71
CA ASP A 10 -3.76 -5.66 1.67
C ASP A 10 -2.24 -5.93 1.60
N ILE A 11 -1.42 -5.25 2.41
CA ILE A 11 0.04 -5.26 2.35
C ILE A 11 0.60 -5.65 3.72
N GLU A 12 1.34 -6.75 3.77
CA GLU A 12 2.01 -7.20 4.98
C GLU A 12 3.52 -7.16 4.79
N ILE A 13 4.24 -6.58 5.75
CA ILE A 13 5.71 -6.55 5.76
C ILE A 13 6.22 -7.09 7.08
N THR A 14 7.14 -8.04 6.98
CA THR A 14 7.79 -8.70 8.11
C THR A 14 9.31 -8.62 7.95
N PRO A 15 10.01 -7.74 8.69
CA PRO A 15 11.45 -7.69 8.67
C PRO A 15 12.06 -8.90 9.38
N LYS A 16 13.36 -9.09 9.16
CA LYS A 16 14.15 -10.04 9.95
C LYS A 16 14.20 -9.60 11.41
N VAL A 17 13.98 -10.55 12.32
CA VAL A 17 14.09 -10.37 13.78
C VAL A 17 14.94 -11.49 14.36
N ASN A 18 15.82 -11.13 15.30
CA ASN A 18 16.57 -12.05 16.14
C ASN A 18 16.08 -11.90 17.59
N LEU A 19 15.33 -12.90 18.07
CA LEU A 19 14.74 -12.86 19.41
C LEU A 19 15.77 -13.14 20.51
N SER A 20 16.80 -13.95 20.28
CA SER A 20 17.83 -14.21 21.29
C SER A 20 18.70 -12.98 21.55
N GLU A 21 18.90 -12.14 20.53
CA GLU A 21 19.63 -10.86 20.64
C GLU A 21 18.70 -9.66 20.93
N MET A 22 17.38 -9.89 21.01
CA MET A 22 16.38 -8.82 21.12
C MET A 22 16.57 -7.72 20.07
N LYS A 23 16.86 -8.11 18.83
CA LYS A 23 17.20 -7.21 17.73
C LYS A 23 16.23 -7.34 16.56
N SER A 24 15.64 -6.21 16.13
CA SER A 24 14.92 -6.12 14.85
C SER A 24 15.80 -5.43 13.81
N TYR A 25 15.82 -5.96 12.60
CA TYR A 25 16.55 -5.37 11.46
C TYR A 25 15.67 -4.44 10.63
N GLY A 26 14.41 -4.23 11.03
CA GLY A 26 13.52 -3.29 10.38
C GLY A 26 12.49 -2.69 11.32
N LYS A 27 11.85 -1.61 10.85
CA LYS A 27 10.82 -0.85 11.55
C LYS A 27 9.77 -0.40 10.54
N LEU A 28 8.53 -0.30 11.01
CA LEU A 28 7.45 0.35 10.27
C LEU A 28 6.98 1.57 11.04
N LEU A 29 6.66 2.64 10.31
CA LEU A 29 6.15 3.88 10.89
C LEU A 29 4.83 4.19 10.19
N TRP A 30 3.73 4.21 10.94
CA TRP A 30 2.44 4.65 10.44
C TRP A 30 2.48 6.16 10.22
N ALA A 31 2.32 6.57 8.96
CA ALA A 31 2.37 7.96 8.55
C ALA A 31 1.59 8.10 7.25
N ASP A 32 0.64 9.03 7.21
CA ASP A 32 -0.09 9.40 6.00
C ASP A 32 0.79 10.30 5.12
N TRP A 33 1.92 9.75 4.70
CA TRP A 33 2.94 10.44 3.92
C TRP A 33 2.40 11.00 2.58
N PRO A 34 1.40 10.40 1.89
CA PRO A 34 0.82 11.03 0.71
C PRO A 34 0.12 12.34 1.07
N ALA A 35 -0.66 12.37 2.16
CA ALA A 35 -1.33 13.57 2.63
C ALA A 35 -0.34 14.66 3.06
N GLU A 36 0.77 14.30 3.72
CA GLU A 36 1.86 15.23 4.07
C GLU A 36 2.52 15.88 2.85
N LEU A 37 2.50 15.20 1.69
CA LEU A 37 2.99 15.72 0.42
C LEU A 37 1.91 16.48 -0.38
N GLY A 38 0.68 16.57 0.13
CA GLY A 38 -0.46 17.13 -0.59
C GLY A 38 -1.05 16.20 -1.66
N ILE A 39 -0.64 14.94 -1.71
CA ILE A 39 -1.14 13.91 -2.64
C ILE A 39 -2.25 13.14 -1.91
N LYS A 40 -3.43 13.75 -1.82
CA LYS A 40 -4.58 13.15 -1.15
C LYS A 40 -5.55 12.58 -2.18
N PRO A 41 -5.85 11.26 -2.16
CA PRO A 41 -6.92 10.74 -3.00
C PRO A 41 -8.26 11.35 -2.58
N PRO A 42 -9.14 11.71 -3.53
CA PRO A 42 -10.48 12.16 -3.18
C PRO A 42 -11.31 10.98 -2.64
N CYS A 43 -12.19 11.25 -1.67
CA CYS A 43 -13.14 10.28 -1.12
C CYS A 43 -12.54 8.94 -0.62
N PRO A 44 -11.43 8.91 0.14
CA PRO A 44 -10.92 7.65 0.68
C PRO A 44 -11.92 7.10 1.71
N LEU A 45 -12.46 5.91 1.46
CA LEU A 45 -13.32 5.20 2.39
C LEU A 45 -12.50 4.57 3.52
N ALA A 46 -11.33 4.06 3.17
CA ALA A 46 -10.33 3.52 4.07
C ALA A 46 -8.99 3.47 3.36
N GLY A 47 -7.92 3.27 4.12
CA GLY A 47 -6.60 3.05 3.57
C GLY A 47 -5.55 3.06 4.66
N ASP A 48 -4.37 2.60 4.28
CA ASP A 48 -3.21 2.48 5.14
C ASP A 48 -2.02 3.10 4.44
N ALA A 49 -1.24 3.88 5.18
CA ALA A 49 0.00 4.48 4.70
C ALA A 49 1.08 4.35 5.78
N PHE A 50 2.25 3.88 5.37
CA PHE A 50 3.36 3.62 6.28
C PHE A 50 4.71 3.65 5.58
N ILE A 51 5.76 3.76 6.40
CA ILE A 51 7.15 3.79 5.96
C ILE A 51 7.82 2.52 6.47
N SER A 52 8.33 1.70 5.56
CA SER A 52 9.19 0.55 5.86
C SER A 52 10.65 0.97 5.79
N VAL A 53 11.39 0.71 6.86
CA VAL A 53 12.85 0.90 6.92
C VAL A 53 13.46 -0.42 7.37
N SER A 54 14.33 -1.01 6.55
CA SER A 54 15.00 -2.27 6.87
C SER A 54 16.46 -2.27 6.45
N GLU A 55 17.31 -2.84 7.30
CA GLU A 55 18.74 -3.11 7.05
C GLU A 55 18.97 -4.50 6.47
N ALA A 56 17.95 -5.37 6.49
CA ALA A 56 17.98 -6.71 5.92
C ALA A 56 16.78 -6.94 4.98
N GLU A 57 16.77 -8.06 4.27
CA GLU A 57 15.60 -8.47 3.50
C GLU A 57 14.35 -8.56 4.38
N VAL A 58 13.20 -8.21 3.80
CA VAL A 58 11.89 -8.31 4.45
C VAL A 58 11.04 -9.33 3.71
N ASN A 59 10.24 -10.10 4.43
CA ASN A 59 9.17 -10.88 3.81
C ASN A 59 8.00 -9.94 3.55
N ALA A 60 7.41 -10.07 2.37
CA ALA A 60 6.30 -9.28 1.92
C ALA A 60 5.17 -10.19 1.46
N ASP A 61 3.96 -9.95 1.94
CA ASP A 61 2.76 -10.65 1.49
C ASP A 61 1.73 -9.65 0.99
N PHE A 62 1.21 -9.90 -0.21
CA PHE A 62 0.11 -9.15 -0.81
C PHE A 62 -1.16 -9.99 -0.72
N LYS A 63 -2.15 -9.49 0.03
CA LYS A 63 -3.43 -10.16 0.32
C LYS A 63 -4.59 -9.19 0.04
N PRO A 64 -4.83 -8.81 -1.22
CA PRO A 64 -5.97 -7.96 -1.59
C PRO A 64 -7.33 -8.61 -1.24
N PRO A 65 -8.44 -7.84 -1.22
CA PRO A 65 -9.78 -8.32 -0.85
C PRO A 65 -10.41 -9.35 -1.82
N CYS A 66 -9.67 -9.74 -2.85
CA CYS A 66 -9.96 -10.85 -3.74
C CYS A 66 -9.17 -12.07 -3.28
N HIS A 67 -9.88 -13.12 -2.88
CA HIS A 67 -9.23 -14.32 -2.34
C HIS A 67 -8.37 -15.09 -3.36
N SER A 68 -8.52 -14.80 -4.66
CA SER A 68 -7.80 -15.45 -5.76
C SER A 68 -6.38 -14.93 -5.99
N LEU A 69 -6.04 -13.72 -5.51
CA LEU A 69 -4.72 -13.13 -5.72
C LEU A 69 -3.95 -13.09 -4.39
N LYS A 70 -2.87 -13.87 -4.32
CA LYS A 70 -1.90 -13.82 -3.22
C LYS A 70 -0.50 -13.85 -3.80
N ARG A 71 0.37 -12.96 -3.34
CA ARG A 71 1.78 -12.92 -3.73
C ARG A 71 2.63 -12.84 -2.47
N SER A 72 3.72 -13.59 -2.44
CA SER A 72 4.69 -13.57 -1.37
C SER A 72 6.09 -13.44 -1.96
N ALA A 73 6.93 -12.59 -1.37
CA ALA A 73 8.29 -12.40 -1.84
C ALA A 73 9.23 -11.99 -0.71
N LYS A 74 10.53 -12.15 -0.96
CA LYS A 74 11.57 -11.47 -0.19
C LYS A 74 11.95 -10.19 -0.92
N LEU A 75 11.89 -9.07 -0.21
CA LEU A 75 12.18 -7.75 -0.75
C LEU A 75 13.50 -7.22 -0.20
N PRO A 76 14.24 -6.44 -1.00
CA PRO A 76 15.54 -5.93 -0.61
C PRO A 76 15.44 -4.96 0.58
N PRO A 77 16.52 -4.78 1.35
CA PRO A 77 16.59 -3.76 2.38
C PRO A 77 16.47 -2.34 1.79
N GLY A 78 16.12 -1.40 2.65
CA GLY A 78 16.06 0.01 2.32
C GLY A 78 14.89 0.73 2.98
N LYS A 79 14.60 1.93 2.46
CA LYS A 79 13.49 2.76 2.90
C LYS A 79 12.47 2.88 1.78
N VAL A 80 11.26 2.39 2.03
CA VAL A 80 10.12 2.45 1.10
C VAL A 80 8.90 2.99 1.81
N TYR A 81 8.20 3.91 1.17
CA TYR A 81 6.94 4.47 1.60
C TYR A 81 5.84 3.75 0.82
N LEU A 82 4.83 3.24 1.49
CA LEU A 82 3.72 2.50 0.89
C LEU A 82 2.42 3.12 1.33
N ALA A 83 1.45 3.20 0.42
CA ALA A 83 0.09 3.58 0.72
C ALA A 83 -0.89 2.80 -0.16
N SER A 84 -2.00 2.38 0.43
CA SER A 84 -3.09 1.68 -0.25
C SER A 84 -4.41 2.25 0.26
N TYR A 85 -5.14 2.93 -0.63
CA TYR A 85 -6.45 3.50 -0.32
C TYR A 85 -7.53 2.81 -1.14
N VAL A 86 -8.73 2.78 -0.59
CA VAL A 86 -9.93 2.35 -1.30
C VAL A 86 -10.92 3.51 -1.42
N VAL A 87 -11.41 3.76 -2.63
CA VAL A 87 -12.35 4.82 -2.95
C VAL A 87 -13.61 4.21 -3.56
N PRO A 88 -14.81 4.57 -3.09
CA PRO A 88 -16.06 4.06 -3.62
C PRO A 88 -16.41 4.76 -4.93
N VAL A 89 -16.83 3.97 -5.94
CA VAL A 89 -17.34 4.52 -7.22
C VAL A 89 -18.85 4.70 -7.22
N ARG A 90 -19.53 4.19 -6.20
CA ARG A 90 -20.98 4.25 -6.02
C ARG A 90 -21.32 4.32 -4.54
N ASN A 91 -22.49 4.85 -4.22
CA ASN A 91 -23.02 4.79 -2.86
C ASN A 91 -23.38 3.33 -2.53
N SER A 92 -22.70 2.76 -1.54
CA SER A 92 -22.91 1.40 -1.05
C SER A 92 -22.31 1.27 0.36
N SER A 93 -22.47 0.09 0.96
CA SER A 93 -21.77 -0.31 2.18
C SER A 93 -20.89 -1.52 1.90
N TRP A 94 -19.80 -1.64 2.66
CA TRP A 94 -18.85 -2.74 2.59
C TRP A 94 -18.48 -3.19 3.99
N THR A 95 -18.32 -4.48 4.14
CA THR A 95 -17.72 -5.07 5.34
C THR A 95 -16.24 -5.22 5.13
N VAL A 96 -15.47 -4.64 6.03
CA VAL A 96 -14.01 -4.64 6.00
C VAL A 96 -13.49 -5.43 7.19
N TYR A 97 -12.49 -6.27 6.93
CA TYR A 97 -11.73 -6.98 7.94
C TYR A 97 -10.40 -6.26 8.15
N GLU A 98 -10.19 -5.76 9.36
CA GLU A 98 -8.95 -5.08 9.79
C GLU A 98 -8.23 -5.99 10.78
N ASN A 99 -6.93 -6.24 10.57
CA ASN A 99 -6.16 -7.02 11.52
C ASN A 99 -5.78 -6.16 12.74
N ILE A 100 -6.06 -6.64 13.95
CA ILE A 100 -5.69 -5.96 15.19
C ILE A 100 -4.32 -6.50 15.65
N PRO A 101 -3.26 -5.69 15.69
CA PRO A 101 -1.98 -6.12 16.23
C PRO A 101 -2.07 -6.30 17.76
N ILE A 102 -1.42 -7.35 18.28
CA ILE A 102 -1.18 -7.53 19.72
C ILE A 102 -0.02 -6.59 20.10
N GLY A 103 -0.24 -5.69 21.05
CA GLY A 103 0.80 -4.78 21.52
C GLY A 103 1.17 -3.69 20.50
N ASN A 104 2.42 -3.21 20.54
CA ASN A 104 2.85 -2.12 19.65
C ASN A 104 3.09 -2.64 18.22
N GLY A 105 2.14 -2.39 17.33
CA GLY A 105 2.19 -2.78 15.91
C GLY A 105 3.27 -2.11 15.05
N THR A 106 4.10 -1.22 15.59
CA THR A 106 5.28 -0.67 14.88
C THR A 106 6.61 -1.22 15.38
N ASP A 107 6.60 -1.93 16.52
CA ASP A 107 7.79 -2.52 17.14
C ASP A 107 7.75 -4.04 17.01
N PHE A 108 8.51 -4.58 16.07
CA PHE A 108 8.57 -6.01 15.76
C PHE A 108 9.07 -6.91 16.89
N LEU A 109 9.76 -6.34 17.88
CA LEU A 109 10.16 -7.07 19.09
C LEU A 109 9.01 -7.16 20.10
N LYS A 110 8.05 -6.23 20.03
CA LYS A 110 6.96 -6.09 21.01
C LYS A 110 5.58 -6.41 20.45
N THR A 111 5.38 -6.46 19.14
CA THR A 111 4.12 -6.90 18.56
C THR A 111 3.92 -8.40 18.79
N GLY A 112 2.86 -8.85 19.44
CA GLY A 112 2.57 -10.27 19.62
C GLY A 112 2.03 -10.97 18.37
N GLY A 113 2.06 -10.33 17.19
CA GLY A 113 1.35 -10.78 16.00
C GLY A 113 -0.05 -10.16 15.92
N ILE A 114 -1.01 -10.85 15.30
CA ILE A 114 -2.39 -10.37 15.13
C ILE A 114 -3.32 -11.09 16.13
N GLN A 115 -4.09 -10.33 16.92
CA GLN A 115 -5.00 -10.86 17.95
C GLN A 115 -6.32 -11.38 17.34
N GLY A 116 -6.65 -10.90 16.15
CA GLY A 116 -7.86 -11.22 15.42
C GLY A 116 -8.18 -10.17 14.37
N GLY A 117 -9.33 -10.34 13.71
CA GLY A 117 -9.88 -9.38 12.76
C GLY A 117 -11.01 -8.57 13.39
N LYS A 118 -10.93 -7.25 13.31
CA LYS A 118 -12.08 -6.37 13.52
C LYS A 118 -12.91 -6.34 12.25
N VAL A 119 -14.20 -6.55 12.39
CA VAL A 119 -15.16 -6.35 11.30
C VAL A 119 -15.72 -4.94 11.43
N THR A 120 -15.43 -4.10 10.44
CA THR A 120 -15.92 -2.72 10.37
C THR A 120 -16.84 -2.58 9.15
N ASN A 121 -18.07 -2.10 9.37
CA ASN A 121 -18.97 -1.75 8.27
C ASN A 121 -18.69 -0.32 7.84
N LEU A 122 -18.24 -0.15 6.61
CA LEU A 122 -17.98 1.15 6.01
C LEU A 122 -19.10 1.48 5.04
N THR A 123 -19.64 2.69 5.14
CA THR A 123 -20.64 3.22 4.20
C THR A 123 -20.03 4.39 3.47
N ALA A 124 -20.23 4.45 2.14
CA ALA A 124 -19.79 5.58 1.35
C ALA A 124 -20.45 6.88 1.85
N VAL A 125 -19.63 7.83 2.26
CA VAL A 125 -20.05 9.22 2.56
C VAL A 125 -19.94 10.12 1.32
N CYS A 126 -19.22 9.66 0.31
CA CYS A 126 -19.14 10.24 -1.03
C CYS A 126 -18.75 9.15 -2.03
N SER A 127 -18.85 9.43 -3.32
CA SER A 127 -18.38 8.56 -4.41
C SER A 127 -17.67 9.39 -5.47
N CYS A 128 -16.61 8.83 -6.07
CA CYS A 128 -15.89 9.48 -7.17
C CYS A 128 -15.90 8.60 -8.41
N GLY A 129 -16.19 9.20 -9.57
CA GLY A 129 -15.91 8.58 -10.86
C GLY A 129 -14.40 8.39 -11.05
N SER A 130 -14.00 7.34 -11.76
CA SER A 130 -12.59 7.00 -11.97
C SER A 130 -11.82 8.10 -12.69
N GLU A 131 -12.41 8.72 -13.71
CA GLU A 131 -11.76 9.77 -14.51
C GLU A 131 -11.39 10.99 -13.65
N GLY A 132 -12.38 11.62 -13.00
CA GLY A 132 -12.14 12.78 -12.14
C GLY A 132 -11.21 12.47 -10.96
N LEU A 133 -11.24 11.23 -10.44
CA LEU A 133 -10.29 10.80 -9.43
C LEU A 133 -8.86 10.75 -9.96
N ILE A 134 -8.66 10.16 -11.14
CA ILE A 134 -7.33 10.03 -11.77
C ILE A 134 -6.78 11.43 -12.10
N GLU A 135 -7.61 12.33 -12.63
CA GLU A 135 -7.23 13.70 -12.93
C GLU A 135 -6.84 14.48 -11.66
N ALA A 136 -7.66 14.44 -10.61
CA ALA A 136 -7.36 15.08 -9.34
C ALA A 136 -6.06 14.54 -8.72
N LEU A 137 -5.85 13.22 -8.80
CA LEU A 137 -4.64 12.60 -8.29
C LEU A 137 -3.40 13.04 -9.09
N LYS A 138 -3.46 13.02 -10.42
CA LYS A 138 -2.37 13.51 -11.28
C LYS A 138 -2.03 14.98 -11.01
N ALA A 139 -3.04 15.84 -10.89
CA ALA A 139 -2.86 17.24 -10.56
C ALA A 139 -2.18 17.42 -9.19
N SER A 140 -2.56 16.63 -8.19
CA SER A 140 -1.93 16.68 -6.85
C SER A 140 -0.46 16.23 -6.86
N ILE A 141 -0.11 15.24 -7.67
CA ILE A 141 1.26 14.74 -7.84
C ILE A 141 2.14 15.82 -8.49
N GLN A 142 1.62 16.45 -9.55
CA GLN A 142 2.30 17.55 -10.22
C GLN A 142 2.47 18.77 -9.31
N ALA A 143 1.42 19.15 -8.56
CA ALA A 143 1.49 20.23 -7.57
C ALA A 143 2.49 19.94 -6.44
N ALA A 144 2.66 18.66 -6.09
CA ALA A 144 3.71 18.22 -5.17
C ALA A 144 5.12 18.26 -5.78
N GLY A 145 5.28 18.68 -7.03
CA GLY A 145 6.55 18.87 -7.72
C GLY A 145 7.18 17.57 -8.22
N PHE A 146 6.36 16.55 -8.49
CA PHE A 146 6.79 15.33 -9.15
C PHE A 146 6.55 15.42 -10.65
N GLU A 147 7.55 15.01 -11.43
CA GLU A 147 7.50 14.96 -12.89
C GLU A 147 7.28 13.52 -13.35
N GLU A 148 6.44 13.32 -14.36
CA GLU A 148 6.20 12.00 -14.92
C GLU A 148 7.44 11.51 -15.69
N VAL A 149 7.81 10.26 -15.47
CA VAL A 149 8.95 9.60 -16.12
C VAL A 149 8.48 8.25 -16.72
N PRO A 150 9.23 7.67 -17.68
CA PRO A 150 8.82 6.42 -18.30
C PRO A 150 8.57 5.30 -17.29
N LEU A 151 7.40 4.69 -17.40
CA LEU A 151 7.00 3.56 -16.59
C LEU A 151 7.79 2.30 -17.04
N TRP A 152 8.36 1.54 -16.09
CA TRP A 152 9.09 0.31 -16.43
C TRP A 152 8.17 -0.88 -16.74
N ARG A 153 6.92 -0.84 -16.29
CA ARG A 153 5.92 -1.88 -16.52
C ARG A 153 4.50 -1.33 -16.36
N THR A 154 3.65 -1.61 -17.33
CA THR A 154 2.21 -1.37 -17.24
C THR A 154 1.52 -2.57 -16.57
N PRO A 155 0.76 -2.36 -15.48
CA PRO A 155 -0.06 -3.40 -14.87
C PRO A 155 -1.06 -3.99 -15.88
N ARG A 156 -1.27 -5.30 -15.82
CA ARG A 156 -2.26 -6.00 -16.65
C ARG A 156 -3.45 -6.42 -15.82
N GLU A 157 -4.62 -6.40 -16.45
CA GLU A 157 -5.85 -6.90 -15.85
C GLU A 157 -5.70 -8.38 -15.44
N ASN A 158 -6.28 -8.73 -14.29
CA ASN A 158 -6.35 -10.09 -13.76
C ASN A 158 -7.70 -10.33 -13.08
N ASP A 159 -7.87 -11.48 -12.44
CA ASP A 159 -9.14 -11.87 -11.81
C ASP A 159 -9.60 -10.93 -10.70
N CYS A 160 -8.68 -10.19 -10.09
CA CYS A 160 -8.96 -9.28 -8.99
C CYS A 160 -9.17 -7.84 -9.45
N PHE A 161 -8.29 -7.37 -10.32
CA PHE A 161 -8.14 -5.96 -10.62
C PHE A 161 -8.23 -5.69 -12.11
N LYS A 162 -8.86 -4.55 -12.44
CA LYS A 162 -8.78 -3.92 -13.75
C LYS A 162 -8.02 -2.59 -13.61
N PRO A 163 -6.73 -2.54 -13.99
CA PRO A 163 -5.95 -1.30 -13.96
C PRO A 163 -6.59 -0.22 -14.83
N LEU A 164 -6.70 1.00 -14.29
CA LEU A 164 -7.24 2.17 -14.98
C LEU A 164 -6.16 3.22 -15.23
N MET A 165 -5.18 3.32 -14.34
CA MET A 165 -4.02 4.20 -14.48
C MET A 165 -2.82 3.58 -13.77
N ALA A 166 -1.64 3.71 -14.37
CA ALA A 166 -0.37 3.54 -13.69
C ALA A 166 0.59 4.63 -14.18
N GLY A 167 1.33 5.22 -13.26
CA GLY A 167 2.28 6.29 -13.54
C GLY A 167 3.52 6.15 -12.66
N LEU A 168 4.66 6.51 -13.23
CA LEU A 168 5.89 6.67 -12.47
C LEU A 168 6.29 8.14 -12.49
N TYR A 169 6.61 8.66 -11.33
CA TYR A 169 6.98 10.05 -11.16
C TYR A 169 8.29 10.18 -10.40
N ARG A 170 9.00 11.29 -10.61
CA ARG A 170 10.29 11.56 -9.99
C ARG A 170 10.34 12.97 -9.40
N LYS A 171 10.95 13.09 -8.22
CA LYS A 171 11.32 14.36 -7.58
C LYS A 171 12.71 14.23 -6.96
N GLY A 172 13.71 14.81 -7.62
CA GLY A 172 15.12 14.65 -7.25
C GLY A 172 15.58 13.18 -7.36
N SER A 173 15.97 12.56 -6.26
CA SER A 173 16.39 11.15 -6.19
C SER A 173 15.27 10.18 -5.79
N ARG A 174 14.05 10.69 -5.54
CA ARG A 174 12.90 9.88 -5.13
C ARG A 174 11.99 9.58 -6.32
N TYR A 175 11.59 8.33 -6.43
CA TYR A 175 10.59 7.86 -7.37
C TYR A 175 9.29 7.58 -6.62
N LEU A 176 8.17 7.91 -7.24
CA LEU A 176 6.81 7.69 -6.77
C LEU A 176 6.06 6.91 -7.85
N TYR A 177 5.76 5.65 -7.59
CA TYR A 177 4.84 4.85 -8.37
C TYR A 177 3.42 5.07 -7.86
N VAL A 178 2.47 5.28 -8.78
CA VAL A 178 1.05 5.41 -8.46
C VAL A 178 0.24 4.56 -9.42
N GLU A 179 -0.74 3.84 -8.88
CA GLU A 179 -1.67 3.01 -9.64
C GLU A 179 -3.10 3.22 -9.13
N VAL A 180 -4.04 3.27 -10.07
CA VAL A 180 -5.49 3.23 -9.80
C VAL A 180 -6.05 2.00 -10.52
N ALA A 181 -6.71 1.12 -9.79
CA ALA A 181 -7.33 -0.08 -10.34
C ALA A 181 -8.73 -0.29 -9.78
N GLU A 182 -9.68 -0.72 -10.61
CA GLU A 182 -10.98 -1.19 -10.15
C GLU A 182 -10.83 -2.55 -9.47
N VAL A 183 -11.43 -2.70 -8.30
CA VAL A 183 -11.59 -4.00 -7.63
C VAL A 183 -12.85 -4.67 -8.17
N LYS A 184 -12.66 -5.71 -9.00
CA LYS A 184 -13.73 -6.34 -9.78
C LYS A 184 -14.87 -6.81 -8.88
N GLY A 185 -16.09 -6.44 -9.26
CA GLY A 185 -17.32 -6.84 -8.56
C GLY A 185 -17.52 -6.21 -7.17
N ARG A 186 -16.67 -5.25 -6.76
CA ARG A 186 -16.78 -4.61 -5.44
C ARG A 186 -17.30 -3.18 -5.50
N GLY A 187 -17.26 -2.51 -6.66
CA GLY A 187 -17.62 -1.08 -6.75
C GLY A 187 -16.65 -0.19 -5.97
N LEU A 188 -15.36 -0.56 -5.97
CA LEU A 188 -14.28 0.17 -5.31
C LEU A 188 -13.14 0.36 -6.31
N LEU A 189 -12.45 1.50 -6.21
CA LEU A 189 -11.12 1.71 -6.76
C LEU A 189 -10.10 1.47 -5.65
N ARG A 190 -9.02 0.79 -5.97
CA ARG A 190 -7.79 0.76 -5.18
C ARG A 190 -6.83 1.79 -5.74
N ILE A 191 -6.25 2.59 -4.86
CA ILE A 191 -5.16 3.51 -5.17
C ILE A 191 -3.93 3.02 -4.43
N PHE A 192 -2.94 2.54 -5.16
CA PHE A 192 -1.68 2.10 -4.61
C PHE A 192 -0.60 3.12 -4.92
N MET A 193 0.15 3.51 -3.90
CA MET A 193 1.30 4.39 -4.04
C MET A 193 2.51 3.78 -3.36
N ALA A 194 3.65 3.87 -4.03
CA ALA A 194 4.92 3.45 -3.45
C ALA A 194 6.00 4.47 -3.80
N MET A 195 6.77 4.92 -2.81
CA MET A 195 7.85 5.89 -3.01
C MET A 195 9.16 5.41 -2.40
N GLY A 196 10.27 5.64 -3.10
CA GLY A 196 11.60 5.21 -2.66
C GLY A 196 12.70 5.53 -3.66
N LYS A 197 13.89 4.96 -3.45
CA LYS A 197 14.91 4.87 -4.49
C LYS A 197 14.47 3.85 -5.53
N GLU A 198 14.80 4.06 -6.80
CA GLU A 198 14.32 3.22 -7.91
C GLU A 198 14.59 1.72 -7.70
N GLU A 199 15.82 1.35 -7.34
CA GLU A 199 16.25 -0.04 -7.14
C GLU A 199 15.51 -0.73 -5.99
N THR A 200 15.24 0.00 -4.90
CA THR A 200 14.47 -0.53 -3.78
C THR A 200 12.98 -0.56 -4.09
N LEU A 201 12.47 0.41 -4.85
CA LEU A 201 11.05 0.58 -5.14
C LEU A 201 10.50 -0.49 -6.08
N LYS A 202 11.23 -0.82 -7.15
CA LYS A 202 10.76 -1.74 -8.21
C LYS A 202 10.27 -3.10 -7.67
N PRO A 203 11.04 -3.82 -6.82
CA PRO A 203 10.58 -5.10 -6.28
C PRO A 203 9.31 -4.99 -5.43
N TYR A 204 9.13 -3.88 -4.69
CA TYR A 204 7.91 -3.64 -3.91
C TYR A 204 6.70 -3.45 -4.81
N VAL A 205 6.86 -2.68 -5.90
CA VAL A 205 5.79 -2.47 -6.89
C VAL A 205 5.42 -3.79 -7.58
N GLU A 206 6.39 -4.63 -7.92
CA GLU A 206 6.11 -5.93 -8.56
C GLU A 206 5.24 -6.84 -7.68
N VAL A 207 5.42 -6.77 -6.36
CA VAL A 207 4.63 -7.57 -5.42
C VAL A 207 3.25 -6.97 -5.17
N PHE A 208 3.16 -5.65 -4.95
CA PHE A 208 1.95 -4.99 -4.43
C PHE A 208 1.11 -4.26 -5.49
N SER A 209 1.57 -4.19 -6.75
CA SER A 209 0.78 -3.65 -7.86
C SER A 209 -0.43 -4.53 -8.17
N ALA A 210 -1.43 -3.93 -8.82
CA ALA A 210 -2.64 -4.62 -9.21
C ALA A 210 -2.47 -5.49 -10.47
N GLY A 211 -1.27 -5.57 -11.07
CA GLY A 211 -1.00 -6.32 -12.32
C GLY A 211 0.42 -6.82 -12.47
#